data_AF-A0A4S8I212-F1
#
_entry.id   AF-A0A4S8I212-F1
#
_cell.length_a   1.000
_cell.length_b   1.000
_cell.length_c   1.000
_cell.angle_alpha   90.00
_cell.angle_beta   90.00
_cell.angle_gamma   90.00
#
_symmetry.space_group_name_H-M   'P 1'
#
loop_
_entity.id
_entity.type
_entity.pdbx_description
1 polymer ?
#
loop_
_entity_poly.entity_id
_entity_poly.type
_entity_poly.pdbx_seq_one_letter_code
_entity_poly.pdbx_strand_id
1 'polypeptide(L)'
;MRKTIFTLTAVVAACMLTLFACRKNATSDASSSGVSEDVLAKIYNLGFSNKNVIADGNGNYIVEGDILLSEADLNTKSDITLLRVGGEEQYRTTNLVRGLPRTITVSLASALSTWSTALNTALSRYNALGLQITFTRVTSGANIQIVNGTGSFLASAGFPTSGGAPYNRVILNNSAVAGQPQNTVATILAHELGHCIGFRHTDYFNRSISCGGSAVNEGSAGVGAIHIPGTPTGTSSGSWMLSCIGSGQNRPFNSADITALNYLY
;
A
#
# COMPACT_ATOMS: atom_id res chain seq x y z
N MET A 1 -79.65 9.04 -29.21
CA MET A 1 -78.25 8.69 -29.56
C MET A 1 -77.33 9.23 -28.47
N ARG A 2 -76.55 8.34 -27.82
CA ARG A 2 -75.27 8.54 -27.09
C ARG A 2 -75.20 9.76 -26.13
N LYS A 3 -75.33 9.68 -24.79
CA LYS A 3 -74.74 8.76 -23.80
C LYS A 3 -73.29 8.37 -24.12
N THR A 4 -72.34 9.30 -23.98
CA THR A 4 -70.90 9.06 -23.74
C THR A 4 -70.16 10.40 -23.59
N ILE A 5 -70.45 11.18 -22.55
CA ILE A 5 -69.60 12.30 -22.11
C ILE A 5 -69.58 12.29 -20.58
N PHE A 6 -69.09 11.22 -19.98
CA PHE A 6 -68.85 11.15 -18.53
C PHE A 6 -67.76 10.13 -18.16
N THR A 7 -66.83 9.88 -19.09
CA THR A 7 -65.73 8.91 -18.91
C THR A 7 -64.43 9.47 -19.50
N LEU A 8 -64.09 10.71 -19.14
CA LEU A 8 -62.75 11.27 -19.43
C LEU A 8 -62.23 12.17 -18.29
N THR A 9 -62.60 11.84 -17.05
CA THR A 9 -62.11 12.49 -15.82
C THR A 9 -61.69 11.46 -14.78
N ALA A 10 -61.28 10.27 -15.22
CA ALA A 10 -60.85 9.16 -14.36
C ALA A 10 -59.58 8.44 -14.88
N VAL A 11 -58.74 9.11 -15.69
CA VAL A 11 -57.46 8.55 -16.16
C VAL A 11 -56.25 9.47 -15.88
N VAL A 12 -56.46 10.74 -15.50
CA VAL A 12 -55.36 11.67 -15.19
C VAL A 12 -55.02 11.72 -13.67
N ALA A 13 -55.87 11.17 -12.82
CA ALA A 13 -55.67 11.14 -11.35
C ALA A 13 -55.11 9.80 -10.82
N ALA A 14 -54.45 9.01 -11.68
CA ALA A 14 -53.83 7.73 -11.30
C ALA A 14 -52.33 7.65 -11.67
N CYS A 15 -51.66 8.79 -11.84
CA CYS A 15 -50.25 8.87 -12.24
C CYS A 15 -49.38 9.83 -11.40
N MET A 16 -49.81 10.27 -10.22
CA MET A 16 -49.02 11.16 -9.34
C MET A 16 -48.77 10.60 -7.92
N LEU A 17 -48.53 9.29 -7.79
CA LEU A 17 -48.23 8.67 -6.48
C LEU A 17 -46.97 7.77 -6.46
N THR A 18 -46.03 7.95 -7.40
CA THR A 18 -44.79 7.14 -7.45
C THR A 18 -43.51 7.97 -7.50
N LEU A 19 -43.42 9.04 -6.72
CA LEU A 19 -42.15 9.74 -6.46
C LEU A 19 -41.71 9.56 -4.99
N PHE A 20 -41.48 8.31 -4.59
CA PHE A 20 -40.63 8.01 -3.44
C PHE A 20 -39.61 6.94 -3.81
N ALA A 21 -38.35 7.27 -3.54
CA ALA A 21 -37.22 6.36 -3.38
C ALA A 21 -36.65 5.68 -4.64
N CYS A 22 -36.11 6.46 -5.57
CA CYS A 22 -34.82 6.07 -6.14
C CYS A 22 -33.75 6.23 -5.05
N ARG A 23 -33.64 5.25 -4.14
CA ARG A 23 -32.34 5.01 -3.52
C ARG A 23 -31.44 4.58 -4.66
N LYS A 24 -30.49 5.44 -5.01
CA LYS A 24 -29.29 5.04 -5.75
C LYS A 24 -28.80 3.76 -5.07
N ASN A 25 -28.99 2.62 -5.73
CA ASN A 25 -28.27 1.41 -5.43
C ASN A 25 -26.81 1.74 -5.72
N ALA A 26 -26.14 2.36 -4.74
CA ALA A 26 -24.73 2.19 -4.58
C ALA A 26 -24.57 0.68 -4.44
N THR A 27 -24.03 0.06 -5.48
CA THR A 27 -23.27 -1.17 -5.32
C THR A 27 -22.42 -0.98 -4.07
N SER A 28 -22.73 -1.75 -3.05
CA SER A 28 -21.96 -1.82 -1.83
C SER A 28 -20.57 -2.31 -2.23
N ASP A 29 -19.66 -1.37 -2.50
CA ASP A 29 -18.24 -1.60 -2.41
C ASP A 29 -18.00 -2.21 -1.02
N ALA A 30 -17.29 -3.33 -0.98
CA ALA A 30 -17.11 -4.18 0.19
C ALA A 30 -17.01 -3.35 1.48
N SER A 31 -18.03 -3.48 2.33
CA SER A 31 -18.13 -2.77 3.59
C SER A 31 -16.87 -3.03 4.43
N SER A 32 -16.23 -1.94 4.88
CA SER A 32 -15.20 -1.88 5.93
C SER A 32 -15.79 -2.32 7.28
N SER A 33 -16.25 -3.56 7.33
CA SER A 33 -17.07 -4.13 8.39
C SER A 33 -16.24 -4.23 9.67
N GLY A 34 -16.24 -3.18 10.49
CA GLY A 34 -15.56 -3.13 11.78
C GLY A 34 -14.60 -1.96 12.01
N VAL A 35 -14.37 -1.08 11.03
CA VAL A 35 -13.53 0.13 11.20
C VAL A 35 -14.41 1.36 11.41
N SER A 36 -14.12 2.18 12.43
CA SER A 36 -14.92 3.37 12.75
C SER A 36 -14.67 4.51 11.75
N GLU A 37 -15.66 5.40 11.57
CA GLU A 37 -15.54 6.55 10.67
C GLU A 37 -14.40 7.50 11.07
N ASP A 38 -14.13 7.65 12.37
CA ASP A 38 -12.99 8.44 12.88
C ASP A 38 -11.66 7.87 12.38
N VAL A 39 -11.49 6.55 12.44
CA VAL A 39 -10.29 5.88 11.96
C VAL A 39 -10.15 6.05 10.45
N LEU A 40 -11.23 5.88 9.68
CA LEU A 40 -11.23 6.09 8.24
C LEU A 40 -10.85 7.54 7.86
N ALA A 41 -11.31 8.52 8.64
CA ALA A 41 -10.94 9.92 8.45
C ALA A 41 -9.45 10.17 8.76
N LYS A 42 -8.93 9.59 9.85
CA LYS A 42 -7.50 9.68 10.19
C LYS A 42 -6.62 9.07 9.09
N ILE A 43 -6.95 7.86 8.63
CA ILE A 43 -6.27 7.18 7.51
C ILE A 43 -6.25 8.09 6.28
N TYR A 44 -7.39 8.67 5.93
CA TYR A 44 -7.50 9.57 4.79
C TYR A 44 -6.64 10.83 4.96
N ASN A 45 -6.62 11.42 6.16
CA ASN A 45 -5.83 12.62 6.46
C ASN A 45 -4.31 12.37 6.48
N LEU A 46 -3.88 11.12 6.69
CA LEU A 46 -2.48 10.69 6.52
C LEU A 46 -2.09 10.49 5.05
N GLY A 47 -3.04 10.62 4.12
CA GLY A 47 -2.81 10.45 2.69
C GLY A 47 -2.95 9.02 2.18
N PHE A 48 -3.57 8.14 2.95
CA PHE A 48 -3.84 6.75 2.55
C PHE A 48 -5.29 6.57 2.09
N SER A 49 -5.53 5.50 1.34
CA SER A 49 -6.89 5.11 0.99
C SER A 49 -7.68 4.64 2.23
N ASN A 50 -8.88 5.19 2.40
CA ASN A 50 -9.86 4.72 3.40
C ASN A 50 -10.80 3.63 2.86
N LYS A 51 -10.45 3.01 1.72
CA LYS A 51 -11.20 1.90 1.11
C LYS A 51 -10.48 0.59 1.40
N ASN A 52 -11.27 -0.49 1.55
CA ASN A 52 -10.75 -1.84 1.84
C ASN A 52 -9.81 -1.91 3.05
N VAL A 53 -10.02 -1.05 4.05
CA VAL A 53 -9.25 -1.05 5.30
C VAL A 53 -9.57 -2.31 6.09
N ILE A 54 -8.53 -3.02 6.53
CA ILE A 54 -8.65 -4.25 7.32
C ILE A 54 -8.07 -3.99 8.71
N ALA A 55 -8.87 -4.17 9.76
CA ALA A 55 -8.35 -4.17 11.12
C ALA A 55 -7.64 -5.51 11.41
N ASP A 56 -6.44 -5.46 11.99
CA ASP A 56 -5.65 -6.66 12.31
C ASP A 56 -6.08 -7.34 13.64
N GLY A 57 -7.00 -6.72 14.38
CA GLY A 57 -7.48 -7.18 15.68
C GLY A 57 -6.60 -6.79 16.87
N ASN A 58 -5.44 -6.16 16.64
CA ASN A 58 -4.48 -5.72 17.66
C ASN A 58 -4.36 -4.19 17.75
N GLY A 59 -5.33 -3.46 17.20
CA GLY A 59 -5.32 -2.00 17.16
C GLY A 59 -4.53 -1.41 15.98
N ASN A 60 -4.12 -2.22 15.01
CA ASN A 60 -3.52 -1.76 13.76
C ASN A 60 -4.47 -1.96 12.57
N TYR A 61 -4.15 -1.28 11.49
CA TYR A 61 -4.94 -1.26 10.27
C TYR A 61 -4.05 -1.53 9.06
N ILE A 62 -4.45 -2.49 8.23
CA ILE A 62 -3.87 -2.69 6.91
C ILE A 62 -4.67 -1.84 5.91
N VAL A 63 -3.95 -0.97 5.22
CA VAL A 63 -4.45 -0.14 4.12
C VAL A 63 -3.66 -0.49 2.87
N GLU A 64 -4.22 -0.20 1.69
CA GLU A 64 -3.51 -0.37 0.42
C GLU A 64 -2.97 -1.80 0.17
N GLY A 65 -3.46 -2.79 0.91
CA GLY A 65 -3.16 -4.21 0.72
C GLY A 65 -1.95 -4.72 1.50
N ASP A 66 -0.99 -3.85 1.84
CA ASP A 66 0.28 -4.23 2.50
C ASP A 66 0.82 -3.15 3.45
N ILE A 67 0.19 -1.98 3.57
CA ILE A 67 0.64 -0.93 4.48
C ILE A 67 -0.01 -1.09 5.85
N LEU A 68 0.80 -1.31 6.89
CA LEU A 68 0.36 -1.35 8.27
C LEU A 68 0.47 0.03 8.92
N LEU A 69 -0.66 0.52 9.42
CA LEU A 69 -0.78 1.73 10.23
C LEU A 69 -1.13 1.36 11.68
N SER A 70 -0.28 1.77 12.62
CA SER A 70 -0.57 1.63 14.05
C SER A 70 -1.45 2.78 14.54
N GLU A 71 -2.05 2.62 15.72
CA GLU A 71 -2.77 3.71 16.37
C GLU A 71 -1.90 4.96 16.61
N ALA A 72 -0.60 4.78 16.85
CA ALA A 72 0.34 5.89 16.98
C ALA A 72 0.49 6.66 15.65
N ASP A 73 0.51 5.95 14.51
CA ASP A 73 0.58 6.56 13.19
C ASP A 73 -0.68 7.39 12.91
N LEU A 74 -1.87 6.85 13.24
CA LEU A 74 -3.16 7.54 13.08
C LEU A 74 -3.27 8.85 13.86
N ASN A 75 -2.53 8.98 14.95
CA ASN A 75 -2.54 10.17 15.80
C ASN A 75 -1.38 11.13 15.49
N THR A 76 -0.55 10.82 14.49
CA THR A 76 0.54 11.69 14.05
C THR A 76 -0.02 12.82 13.17
N LYS A 77 0.35 14.08 13.48
CA LYS A 77 -0.03 15.22 12.63
C LYS A 77 0.77 15.18 11.33
N SER A 78 0.08 15.09 10.20
CA SER A 78 0.69 15.24 8.89
C SER A 78 0.80 16.71 8.52
N ASP A 79 1.94 17.35 8.85
CA ASP A 79 2.24 18.73 8.47
C ASP A 79 2.71 18.81 7.00
N ILE A 80 1.89 18.34 6.05
CA ILE A 80 2.30 18.30 4.65
C ILE A 80 1.22 18.83 3.74
N THR A 81 1.54 19.98 3.18
CA THR A 81 0.96 20.49 1.95
C THR A 81 2.01 20.26 0.86
N LEU A 82 1.78 19.34 -0.08
CA LEU A 82 2.64 19.20 -1.25
C LEU A 82 1.86 19.29 -2.55
N LEU A 83 2.48 20.02 -3.47
CA LEU A 83 1.99 20.29 -4.81
C LEU A 83 2.14 19.07 -5.70
N ARG A 84 1.06 18.80 -6.42
CA ARG A 84 0.93 17.74 -7.41
C ARG A 84 1.80 18.02 -8.62
N VAL A 85 2.56 17.03 -9.06
CA VAL A 85 2.90 16.87 -10.47
C VAL A 85 2.38 15.48 -10.87
N GLY A 86 1.63 15.43 -11.97
CA GLY A 86 0.80 14.27 -12.31
C GLY A 86 1.61 13.13 -12.93
N GLY A 87 1.19 11.89 -12.66
CA GLY A 87 1.70 10.68 -13.35
C GLY A 87 3.19 10.45 -13.19
N GLU A 88 3.76 10.85 -12.06
CA GLU A 88 5.18 10.67 -11.77
C GLU A 88 5.46 9.23 -11.28
N GLU A 89 6.70 8.77 -11.31
CA GLU A 89 7.09 7.44 -10.83
C GLU A 89 8.00 7.51 -9.63
N GLN A 90 7.98 6.49 -8.78
CA GLN A 90 8.81 6.38 -7.57
C GLN A 90 8.45 7.44 -6.54
N TYR A 91 7.68 7.00 -5.55
CA TYR A 91 7.20 7.84 -4.47
C TYR A 91 7.87 7.46 -3.17
N ARG A 92 8.04 8.45 -2.31
CA ARG A 92 8.45 8.25 -0.93
C ARG A 92 7.42 8.83 0.03
N THR A 93 7.52 8.39 1.27
CA THR A 93 6.87 9.06 2.39
C THR A 93 7.66 10.29 2.83
N THR A 94 7.06 11.02 3.75
CA THR A 94 7.65 12.16 4.44
C THR A 94 8.88 11.78 5.25
N ASN A 95 8.76 10.67 5.98
CA ASN A 95 9.77 10.21 6.90
C ASN A 95 10.70 9.26 6.16
N LEU A 96 11.98 9.59 6.16
CA LEU A 96 13.04 8.75 5.62
C LEU A 96 13.95 8.26 6.73
N VAL A 97 14.73 7.21 6.46
CA VAL A 97 15.80 6.81 7.37
C VAL A 97 16.85 7.92 7.42
N ARG A 98 17.26 8.30 8.63
CA ARG A 98 18.26 9.36 8.87
C ARG A 98 19.48 8.80 9.61
N GLY A 99 20.52 9.62 9.70
CA GLY A 99 21.80 9.26 10.32
C GLY A 99 22.66 8.39 9.40
N LEU A 100 22.85 8.85 8.17
CA LEU A 100 23.59 8.17 7.10
C LEU A 100 25.10 8.49 7.18
N PRO A 101 26.00 7.57 6.79
CA PRO A 101 25.71 6.20 6.37
C PRO A 101 25.26 5.32 7.55
N ARG A 102 24.39 4.34 7.27
CA ARG A 102 23.72 3.54 8.31
C ARG A 102 23.64 2.06 7.96
N THR A 103 24.05 1.22 8.88
CA THR A 103 23.74 -0.22 8.82
C THR A 103 22.36 -0.49 9.41
N ILE A 104 21.50 -1.14 8.65
CA ILE A 104 20.16 -1.59 9.06
C ILE A 104 20.19 -3.10 9.22
N THR A 105 20.01 -3.58 10.45
CA THR A 105 20.00 -5.02 10.72
C THR A 105 18.63 -5.63 10.46
N VAL A 106 18.59 -6.83 9.84
CA VAL A 106 17.35 -7.55 9.49
C VAL A 106 17.41 -8.97 10.02
N SER A 107 16.35 -9.42 10.70
CA SER A 107 16.22 -10.82 11.15
C SER A 107 15.00 -11.50 10.53
N LEU A 108 15.09 -12.82 10.37
CA LEU A 108 13.99 -13.67 9.89
C LEU A 108 13.57 -14.63 11.00
N ALA A 109 12.28 -14.65 11.35
CA ALA A 109 11.74 -15.59 12.32
C ALA A 109 11.98 -17.04 11.90
N SER A 110 12.23 -17.93 12.87
CA SER A 110 12.53 -19.36 12.62
C SER A 110 11.42 -20.08 11.85
N ALA A 111 10.16 -19.71 12.09
CA ALA A 111 8.98 -20.21 11.36
C ALA A 111 9.02 -19.91 9.85
N LEU A 112 9.84 -18.95 9.42
CA LEU A 112 10.02 -18.53 8.03
C LEU A 112 11.34 -19.03 7.43
N SER A 113 12.02 -19.98 8.08
CA SER A 113 13.35 -20.48 7.66
C SER A 113 13.42 -20.95 6.20
N THR A 114 12.33 -21.46 5.64
CA THR A 114 12.20 -21.78 4.20
C THR A 114 12.57 -20.59 3.30
N TRP A 115 12.34 -19.35 3.73
CA TRP A 115 12.60 -18.13 2.95
C TRP A 115 13.95 -17.49 3.26
N SER A 116 14.86 -18.23 3.90
CA SER A 116 16.21 -17.76 4.22
C SER A 116 16.98 -17.30 2.97
N THR A 117 16.86 -18.03 1.87
CA THR A 117 17.50 -17.68 0.59
C THR A 117 16.86 -16.44 -0.01
N ALA A 118 15.53 -16.34 -0.01
CA ALA A 118 14.79 -15.16 -0.47
C ALA A 118 15.24 -13.89 0.26
N LEU A 119 15.39 -13.94 1.60
CA LEU A 119 15.90 -12.80 2.36
C LEU A 119 17.32 -12.43 1.93
N ASN A 120 18.23 -13.39 1.80
CA ASN A 120 19.60 -13.10 1.36
C ASN A 120 19.63 -12.42 -0.02
N THR A 121 18.79 -12.89 -0.94
CA THR A 121 18.63 -12.28 -2.27
C THR A 121 18.06 -10.86 -2.19
N ALA A 122 17.09 -10.60 -1.31
CA ALA A 122 16.55 -9.26 -1.13
C ALA A 122 17.62 -8.29 -0.60
N LEU A 123 18.37 -8.68 0.44
CA LEU A 123 19.42 -7.83 1.02
C LEU A 123 20.57 -7.60 0.02
N SER A 124 20.95 -8.62 -0.75
CA SER A 124 22.02 -8.48 -1.73
C SER A 124 21.68 -7.51 -2.86
N ARG A 125 20.42 -7.42 -3.28
CA ARG A 125 19.96 -6.42 -4.27
C ARG A 125 20.22 -4.99 -3.80
N TYR A 126 19.85 -4.66 -2.56
CA TYR A 126 20.12 -3.35 -1.98
C TYR A 126 21.62 -3.09 -1.83
N ASN A 127 22.35 -4.03 -1.24
CA ASN A 127 23.77 -3.86 -0.96
C ASN A 127 24.63 -3.78 -2.23
N ALA A 128 24.19 -4.37 -3.35
CA ALA A 128 24.90 -4.30 -4.62
C ALA A 128 24.96 -2.88 -5.21
N LEU A 129 24.08 -1.97 -4.78
CA LEU A 129 24.06 -0.59 -5.25
C LEU A 129 25.04 0.33 -4.51
N GLY A 130 25.60 -0.08 -3.36
CA GLY A 130 26.53 0.75 -2.59
C GLY A 130 25.92 2.02 -1.99
N LEU A 131 24.64 1.97 -1.62
CA LEU A 131 23.89 3.09 -1.02
C LEU A 131 24.50 3.52 0.33
N GLN A 132 24.12 4.70 0.83
CA GLN A 132 24.44 5.12 2.20
C GLN A 132 23.77 4.27 3.29
N ILE A 133 22.79 3.44 2.92
CA ILE A 133 22.28 2.38 3.79
C ILE A 133 22.87 1.04 3.40
N THR A 134 23.18 0.20 4.40
CA THR A 134 23.62 -1.18 4.18
C THR A 134 22.77 -2.11 5.02
N PHE A 135 22.21 -3.15 4.39
CA PHE A 135 21.45 -4.16 5.12
C PHE A 135 22.35 -5.30 5.60
N THR A 136 22.24 -5.65 6.87
CA THR A 136 22.99 -6.76 7.48
C THR A 136 22.04 -7.76 8.11
N ARG A 137 22.16 -9.03 7.75
CA ARG A 137 21.36 -10.08 8.38
C ARG A 137 21.88 -10.40 9.77
N VAL A 138 20.99 -10.50 10.74
CA VAL A 138 21.27 -10.92 12.13
C VAL A 138 20.24 -11.95 12.59
N THR A 139 20.52 -12.66 13.67
CA THR A 139 19.64 -13.70 14.23
C THR A 139 18.68 -13.18 15.29
N SER A 140 19.02 -12.08 15.98
CA SER A 140 18.19 -11.41 16.98
C SER A 140 18.56 -9.93 17.10
N GLY A 141 17.74 -9.13 17.79
CA GLY A 141 18.02 -7.70 18.02
C GLY A 141 18.06 -6.85 16.75
N ALA A 142 17.40 -7.29 15.68
CA ALA A 142 17.39 -6.58 14.41
C ALA A 142 16.63 -5.25 14.49
N ASN A 143 17.05 -4.28 13.67
CA ASN A 143 16.27 -3.07 13.43
C ASN A 143 14.94 -3.40 12.75
N ILE A 144 14.95 -4.34 11.80
CA ILE A 144 13.76 -4.82 11.08
C ILE A 144 13.58 -6.32 11.35
N GLN A 145 12.42 -6.69 11.89
CA GLN A 145 12.07 -8.08 12.20
C GLN A 145 11.05 -8.61 11.21
N ILE A 146 11.42 -9.61 10.42
CA ILE A 146 10.50 -10.33 9.53
C ILE A 146 9.87 -11.47 10.33
N VAL A 147 8.57 -11.35 10.58
CA VAL A 147 7.78 -12.28 11.40
C VAL A 147 6.70 -12.95 10.55
N ASN A 148 6.27 -14.13 10.96
CA ASN A 148 5.13 -14.80 10.34
C ASN A 148 3.82 -14.13 10.80
N GLY A 149 2.87 -13.96 9.88
CA GLY A 149 1.52 -13.51 10.20
C GLY A 149 0.47 -14.11 9.28
N THR A 150 -0.76 -13.64 9.41
CA THR A 150 -1.91 -14.09 8.63
C THR A 150 -2.77 -12.88 8.28
N GLY A 151 -3.42 -12.92 7.12
CA GLY A 151 -4.35 -11.87 6.68
C GLY A 151 -4.57 -11.92 5.18
N SER A 152 -5.29 -10.94 4.65
CA SER A 152 -5.56 -10.81 3.21
C SER A 152 -4.44 -10.05 2.49
N PHE A 153 -3.19 -10.47 2.70
CA PHE A 153 -1.98 -9.87 2.13
C PHE A 153 -0.89 -10.93 1.95
N LEU A 154 0.09 -10.69 1.07
CA LEU A 154 1.27 -11.54 0.91
C LEU A 154 2.32 -11.23 1.98
N ALA A 155 2.60 -9.94 2.15
CA ALA A 155 3.35 -9.40 3.25
C ALA A 155 2.82 -7.99 3.58
N SER A 156 3.28 -7.43 4.69
CA SER A 156 2.93 -6.08 5.09
C SER A 156 4.00 -5.44 5.95
N ALA A 157 4.19 -4.14 5.80
CA ALA A 157 5.11 -3.31 6.57
C ALA A 157 4.55 -1.89 6.75
N GLY A 158 5.24 -1.09 7.56
CA GLY A 158 4.96 0.34 7.72
C GLY A 158 6.14 1.20 7.26
N PHE A 159 6.13 2.47 7.66
CA PHE A 159 7.10 3.47 7.20
C PHE A 159 8.05 3.94 8.32
N PRO A 160 9.17 4.61 7.96
CA PRO A 160 10.08 5.18 8.94
C PRO A 160 9.39 6.10 9.94
N THR A 161 9.92 6.11 11.16
CA THR A 161 9.47 7.04 12.21
C THR A 161 9.90 8.46 11.90
N SER A 162 9.26 9.46 12.51
CA SER A 162 9.67 10.86 12.42
C SER A 162 11.09 11.11 12.94
N GLY A 163 11.58 10.26 13.85
CA GLY A 163 12.97 10.25 14.32
C GLY A 163 13.98 9.68 13.31
N GLY A 164 13.52 9.17 12.17
CA GLY A 164 14.36 8.61 11.10
C GLY A 164 14.87 7.20 11.40
N ALA A 165 14.18 6.44 12.25
CA ALA A 165 14.41 5.00 12.36
C ALA A 165 13.61 4.27 11.26
N PRO A 166 14.13 3.18 10.66
CA PRO A 166 13.34 2.38 9.74
C PRO A 166 12.12 1.78 10.45
N TYR A 167 11.07 1.46 9.71
CA TYR A 167 9.99 0.66 10.27
C TYR A 167 10.55 -0.70 10.72
N ASN A 168 10.15 -1.15 11.90
CA ASN A 168 10.88 -2.19 12.60
C ASN A 168 10.34 -3.61 12.38
N ARG A 169 9.32 -3.77 11.53
CA ARG A 169 8.64 -5.05 11.35
C ARG A 169 8.17 -5.29 9.92
N VAL A 170 8.32 -6.52 9.46
CA VAL A 170 7.67 -7.00 8.24
C VAL A 170 6.87 -8.24 8.61
N ILE A 171 5.59 -8.27 8.28
CA ILE A 171 4.70 -9.40 8.51
C ILE A 171 4.59 -10.17 7.20
N LEU A 172 5.23 -11.34 7.10
CA LEU A 172 5.09 -12.22 5.94
C LEU A 172 3.96 -13.21 6.20
N ASN A 173 2.97 -13.27 5.30
CA ASN A 173 1.94 -14.29 5.35
C ASN A 173 2.46 -15.58 4.69
N ASN A 174 3.04 -16.46 5.51
CA ASN A 174 3.72 -17.66 5.02
C ASN A 174 2.79 -18.60 4.25
N SER A 175 1.49 -18.67 4.60
CA SER A 175 0.54 -19.51 3.88
C SER A 175 0.18 -18.91 2.51
N ALA A 176 0.08 -17.58 2.40
CA ALA A 176 -0.23 -16.92 1.14
C ALA A 176 0.93 -16.97 0.13
N VAL A 177 2.17 -17.00 0.61
CA VAL A 177 3.37 -17.15 -0.25
C VAL A 177 3.83 -18.60 -0.42
N ALA A 178 3.12 -19.56 0.19
CA ALA A 178 3.47 -20.98 0.09
C ALA A 178 3.46 -21.44 -1.38
N GLY A 179 4.50 -22.16 -1.79
CA GLY A 179 4.67 -22.64 -3.17
C GLY A 179 5.20 -21.60 -4.16
N GLN A 180 5.39 -20.34 -3.75
CA GLN A 180 6.05 -19.35 -4.61
C GLN A 180 7.55 -19.66 -4.78
N PRO A 181 8.14 -19.33 -5.95
CA PRO A 181 9.58 -19.39 -6.13
C PRO A 181 10.33 -18.49 -5.14
N GLN A 182 11.53 -18.90 -4.71
CA GLN A 182 12.37 -18.11 -3.80
C GLN A 182 12.62 -16.68 -4.33
N ASN A 183 12.76 -16.50 -5.64
CA ASN A 183 12.96 -15.18 -6.24
C ASN A 183 11.71 -14.29 -6.18
N THR A 184 10.51 -14.88 -6.19
CA THR A 184 9.26 -14.14 -6.00
C THR A 184 9.14 -13.66 -4.57
N VAL A 185 9.43 -14.54 -3.61
CA VAL A 185 9.48 -14.14 -2.19
C VAL A 185 10.60 -13.14 -1.93
N ALA A 186 11.73 -13.21 -2.66
CA ALA A 186 12.78 -12.21 -2.58
C ALA A 186 12.31 -10.83 -3.04
N THR A 187 11.49 -10.76 -4.09
CA THR A 187 10.86 -9.50 -4.50
C THR A 187 9.85 -9.01 -3.47
N ILE A 188 9.01 -9.88 -2.90
CA ILE A 188 8.09 -9.51 -1.81
C ILE A 188 8.86 -8.92 -0.63
N LEU A 189 9.91 -9.61 -0.14
CA LEU A 189 10.70 -9.10 0.97
C LEU A 189 11.46 -7.80 0.62
N ALA A 190 11.96 -7.68 -0.61
CA ALA A 190 12.61 -6.44 -1.06
C ALA A 190 11.61 -5.26 -1.08
N HIS A 191 10.37 -5.51 -1.50
CA HIS A 191 9.28 -4.54 -1.50
C HIS A 191 8.98 -4.03 -0.09
N GLU A 192 8.76 -4.94 0.87
CA GLU A 192 8.47 -4.57 2.26
C GLU A 192 9.63 -3.82 2.94
N LEU A 193 10.87 -4.21 2.64
CA LEU A 193 12.05 -3.46 3.08
C LEU A 193 12.10 -2.05 2.48
N GLY A 194 11.57 -1.88 1.26
CA GLY A 194 11.37 -0.58 0.61
C GLY A 194 10.43 0.32 1.41
N HIS A 195 9.29 -0.20 1.84
CA HIS A 195 8.39 0.54 2.76
C HIS A 195 9.08 0.89 4.07
N CYS A 196 9.84 -0.05 4.65
CA CYS A 196 10.55 0.17 5.89
C CYS A 196 11.59 1.30 5.82
N ILE A 197 12.06 1.64 4.62
CA ILE A 197 12.97 2.77 4.35
C ILE A 197 12.28 3.94 3.62
N GLY A 198 10.95 3.93 3.54
CA GLY A 198 10.15 5.09 3.14
C GLY A 198 9.73 5.14 1.68
N PHE A 199 9.91 4.08 0.89
CA PHE A 199 9.32 4.00 -0.46
C PHE A 199 7.83 3.69 -0.40
N ARG A 200 7.07 4.29 -1.29
CA ARG A 200 5.66 3.99 -1.53
C ARG A 200 5.48 3.24 -2.85
N HIS A 201 4.26 2.77 -3.08
CA HIS A 201 3.92 2.17 -4.35
C HIS A 201 4.15 3.09 -5.54
N THR A 202 4.71 2.56 -6.62
CA THR A 202 4.87 3.30 -7.87
C THR A 202 3.54 3.52 -8.59
N ASP A 203 2.61 2.57 -8.46
CA ASP A 203 1.27 2.62 -9.02
C ASP A 203 0.21 3.11 -8.02
N TYR A 204 0.61 3.87 -6.99
CA TYR A 204 -0.31 4.40 -5.97
C TYR A 204 -1.50 5.17 -6.59
N PHE A 205 -1.27 5.86 -7.71
CA PHE A 205 -2.31 6.63 -8.40
C PHE A 205 -3.31 5.75 -9.16
N ASN A 206 -2.92 4.51 -9.50
CA ASN A 206 -3.73 3.55 -10.23
C ASN A 206 -3.23 2.10 -10.04
N ARG A 207 -3.73 1.42 -9.03
CA ARG A 207 -3.35 0.02 -8.75
C ARG A 207 -3.73 -0.98 -9.84
N SER A 208 -4.61 -0.64 -10.78
CA SER A 208 -4.95 -1.58 -11.86
C SER A 208 -3.75 -1.90 -12.75
N ILE A 209 -2.71 -1.06 -12.70
CA ILE A 209 -1.43 -1.27 -13.39
C ILE A 209 -0.76 -2.59 -12.96
N SER A 210 -0.77 -2.92 -11.66
CA SER A 210 -0.14 -4.14 -11.15
C SER A 210 -1.13 -5.18 -10.63
N CYS A 211 -2.26 -4.75 -10.08
CA CYS A 211 -3.27 -5.61 -9.44
C CYS A 211 -4.38 -6.05 -10.40
N GLY A 212 -4.50 -5.42 -11.58
CA GLY A 212 -5.64 -5.57 -12.47
C GLY A 212 -6.92 -4.91 -11.93
N GLY A 213 -8.04 -5.09 -12.64
CA GLY A 213 -9.34 -4.55 -12.24
C GLY A 213 -9.53 -3.06 -12.55
N SER A 214 -10.49 -2.43 -11.87
CA SER A 214 -10.77 -1.00 -12.02
C SER A 214 -9.66 -0.15 -11.42
N ALA A 215 -9.43 1.04 -11.98
CA ALA A 215 -8.46 1.96 -11.42
C ALA A 215 -8.86 2.39 -10.01
N VAL A 216 -8.07 1.98 -9.02
CA VAL A 216 -8.21 2.40 -7.62
C VAL A 216 -6.98 3.21 -7.25
N ASN A 217 -7.22 4.43 -6.74
CA ASN A 217 -6.19 5.31 -6.22
C ASN A 217 -6.00 5.06 -4.72
N GLU A 218 -4.76 5.00 -4.28
CA GLU A 218 -4.31 4.79 -2.90
C GLU A 218 -4.45 6.05 -2.02
N GLY A 219 -5.51 6.85 -2.19
CA GLY A 219 -5.84 7.97 -1.31
C GLY A 219 -5.84 9.35 -1.96
N SER A 220 -5.63 10.40 -1.16
CA SER A 220 -5.59 11.78 -1.65
C SER A 220 -4.24 12.05 -2.30
N ALA A 221 -4.24 12.11 -3.64
CA ALA A 221 -3.07 12.45 -4.45
C ALA A 221 -2.47 13.82 -4.01
N GLY A 222 -1.48 13.77 -3.11
CA GLY A 222 -0.74 14.95 -2.63
C GLY A 222 -0.40 14.96 -1.14
N VAL A 223 -1.04 14.12 -0.32
CA VAL A 223 -0.66 13.95 1.10
C VAL A 223 0.07 12.62 1.24
N GLY A 224 1.24 12.65 1.88
CA GLY A 224 1.98 11.43 2.23
C GLY A 224 2.76 10.75 1.10
N ALA A 225 2.47 11.00 -0.19
CA ALA A 225 3.22 10.50 -1.34
C ALA A 225 3.98 11.62 -2.07
N ILE A 226 5.31 11.57 -2.03
CA ILE A 226 6.21 12.60 -2.55
C ILE A 226 7.04 11.99 -3.68
N HIS A 227 6.98 12.57 -4.87
CA HIS A 227 7.80 12.13 -5.99
C HIS A 227 9.29 12.26 -5.69
N ILE A 228 10.07 11.29 -6.13
CA ILE A 228 11.52 11.25 -5.99
C ILE A 228 12.16 11.91 -7.22
N PRO A 229 12.86 13.05 -7.09
CA PRO A 229 13.45 13.72 -8.25
C PRO A 229 14.41 12.84 -9.06
N GLY A 230 14.37 12.99 -10.37
CA GLY A 230 15.25 12.27 -11.30
C GLY A 230 14.70 10.94 -11.81
N THR A 231 13.53 10.50 -11.32
CA THR A 231 12.85 9.30 -11.84
C THR A 231 11.90 9.66 -13.00
N PRO A 232 11.58 8.72 -13.89
CA PRO A 232 10.70 8.97 -15.02
C PRO A 232 9.31 9.44 -14.58
N THR A 233 8.62 10.18 -15.45
CA THR A 233 7.19 10.46 -15.28
C THR A 233 6.40 9.51 -16.20
N GLY A 234 5.75 8.49 -15.64
CA GLY A 234 4.86 7.54 -16.33
C GLY A 234 5.15 6.07 -16.06
N THR A 235 4.13 5.22 -16.13
CA THR A 235 4.10 3.85 -15.58
C THR A 235 5.37 3.02 -15.80
N SER A 236 6.07 2.67 -14.73
CA SER A 236 7.21 1.75 -14.73
C SER A 236 6.73 0.31 -14.60
N SER A 237 6.56 -0.37 -15.73
CA SER A 237 6.28 -1.80 -15.72
C SER A 237 7.45 -2.55 -15.09
N GLY A 238 7.20 -3.23 -13.96
CA GLY A 238 8.19 -4.11 -13.33
C GLY A 238 9.02 -3.48 -12.21
N SER A 239 8.68 -2.29 -11.70
CA SER A 239 9.26 -1.80 -10.43
C SER A 239 9.04 -2.81 -9.30
N TRP A 240 10.04 -2.96 -8.43
CA TRP A 240 9.90 -3.75 -7.20
C TRP A 240 8.86 -3.16 -6.24
N MET A 241 8.56 -1.86 -6.33
CA MET A 241 7.58 -1.15 -5.52
C MET A 241 6.18 -1.09 -6.16
N LEU A 242 5.85 -1.91 -7.15
CA LEU A 242 4.45 -2.04 -7.60
C LEU A 242 3.58 -2.73 -6.53
N SER A 243 2.36 -2.23 -6.28
CA SER A 243 1.48 -2.68 -5.18
C SER A 243 1.06 -4.16 -5.26
N CYS A 244 1.17 -4.79 -6.43
CA CYS A 244 0.88 -6.21 -6.59
C CYS A 244 1.99 -6.92 -7.35
N ILE A 245 2.30 -8.12 -6.89
CA ILE A 245 3.20 -9.06 -7.55
C ILE A 245 2.43 -10.30 -8.00
N GLY A 246 2.54 -10.62 -9.29
CA GLY A 246 1.95 -11.83 -9.84
C GLY A 246 2.72 -13.09 -9.39
N SER A 247 2.04 -14.22 -9.37
CA SER A 247 2.65 -15.52 -9.06
C SER A 247 3.86 -15.80 -9.96
N GLY A 248 4.97 -16.25 -9.36
CA GLY A 248 6.21 -16.57 -10.07
C GLY A 248 7.00 -15.38 -10.61
N GLN A 249 6.55 -14.14 -10.41
CA GLN A 249 7.27 -12.95 -10.88
C GLN A 249 8.55 -12.72 -10.09
N ASN A 250 9.58 -12.19 -10.74
CA ASN A 250 10.84 -11.81 -10.13
C ASN A 250 11.23 -10.41 -10.64
N ARG A 251 11.16 -9.42 -9.75
CA ARG A 251 11.47 -8.01 -10.07
C ARG A 251 12.73 -7.59 -9.31
N PRO A 252 13.94 -7.75 -9.88
CA PRO A 252 15.11 -7.02 -9.43
C PRO A 252 14.95 -5.52 -9.77
N PHE A 253 15.78 -4.66 -9.16
CA PHE A 253 15.69 -3.22 -9.39
C PHE A 253 15.97 -2.86 -10.85
N ASN A 254 15.03 -2.14 -11.46
CA ASN A 254 15.21 -1.54 -12.78
C ASN A 254 15.98 -0.20 -12.70
N SER A 255 16.16 0.49 -13.82
CA SER A 255 16.90 1.77 -13.84
C SER A 255 16.24 2.89 -13.03
N ALA A 256 14.91 3.00 -13.07
CA ALA A 256 14.17 3.98 -12.29
C ALA A 256 14.27 3.67 -10.78
N ASP A 257 14.23 2.40 -10.44
CA ASP A 257 14.39 1.89 -9.08
C ASP A 257 15.75 2.27 -8.48
N ILE A 258 16.82 2.00 -9.25
CA ILE A 258 18.19 2.34 -8.89
C ILE A 258 18.34 3.85 -8.75
N THR A 259 17.76 4.63 -9.65
CA THR A 259 17.79 6.11 -9.58
C THR A 259 17.13 6.60 -8.30
N ALA A 260 15.95 6.07 -7.97
CA ALA A 260 15.21 6.43 -6.78
C ALA A 260 15.97 6.07 -5.49
N LEU A 261 16.57 4.87 -5.46
CA LEU A 261 17.38 4.40 -4.35
C LEU A 261 18.59 5.30 -4.10
N ASN A 262 19.38 5.58 -5.14
CA ASN A 262 20.54 6.47 -5.03
C ASN A 262 20.17 7.92 -4.69
N TYR A 263 18.97 8.37 -5.06
CA TYR A 263 18.53 9.72 -4.70
C TYR A 263 18.26 9.83 -3.19
N LEU A 264 17.69 8.79 -2.57
CA LEU A 264 17.37 8.81 -1.14
C LEU A 264 18.55 8.40 -0.25
N TYR A 265 19.38 7.47 -0.71
CA TYR A 265 20.42 6.82 0.08
C TYR A 265 21.67 6.57 -0.78
#